data_AF-A0A2W7LMH4-F1
#
_entry.id   AF-A0A2W7LMH4-F1
#
_cell.length_a   1.000
_cell.length_b   1.000
_cell.length_c   1.000
_cell.angle_alpha   90.00
_cell.angle_beta   90.00
_cell.angle_gamma   90.00
#
_symmetry.space_group_name_H-M   'P 1'
#
loop_
_entity.id
_entity.type
_entity.pdbx_description
1 polymer ?
#
loop_
_entity_poly.entity_id
_entity_poly.type
_entity_poly.pdbx_seq_one_letter_code
_entity_poly.pdbx_strand_id
1 'polypeptide(L)'
;MKTTEKAGLLKLCQWLLILVSVLPIFAIALWLPTQAQGQLPITLEQFLVQHLLGRVGPWSSNFPLESMAIANYIAVAAPLFAAGLVVILRQPGSGLPARLPVLPWHRYLLLYLGWAALISFMVHYNYFTSVDFAHHRGKFRGFGFNPVLFACFAASMLMALEYLLLLSYLLFIHYPVGWLLRCVGRSPGC
;
A
#
# COMPACT_ATOMS: atom_id res chain seq x y z
N MET A 1 -10.94 -34.04 -0.71
CA MET A 1 -9.61 -33.67 -1.26
C MET A 1 -9.57 -32.33 -2.03
N LYS A 2 -10.63 -31.49 -2.11
CA LYS A 2 -10.66 -30.30 -3.01
C LYS A 2 -10.57 -28.91 -2.34
N THR A 3 -10.68 -28.82 -1.01
CA THR A 3 -10.76 -27.53 -0.29
C THR A 3 -9.43 -27.06 0.29
N THR A 4 -8.59 -27.99 0.77
CA THR A 4 -7.26 -27.71 1.33
C THR A 4 -6.26 -27.26 0.26
N GLU A 5 -6.31 -27.86 -0.92
CA GLU A 5 -5.45 -27.52 -2.07
C GLU A 5 -5.75 -26.11 -2.59
N LYS A 6 -7.03 -25.73 -2.69
CA LYS A 6 -7.46 -24.37 -3.07
C LYS A 6 -7.01 -23.31 -2.06
N ALA A 7 -7.13 -23.61 -0.76
CA ALA A 7 -6.67 -22.71 0.29
C ALA A 7 -5.14 -22.51 0.25
N GLY A 8 -4.38 -23.58 -0.03
CA GLY A 8 -2.93 -23.52 -0.24
C GLY A 8 -2.56 -22.64 -1.44
N LEU A 9 -3.26 -22.82 -2.56
CA LEU A 9 -3.04 -22.03 -3.77
C LEU A 9 -3.35 -20.54 -3.55
N LEU A 10 -4.45 -20.20 -2.87
CA LEU A 10 -4.81 -18.81 -2.58
C LEU A 10 -3.75 -18.12 -1.72
N LYS A 11 -3.22 -18.82 -0.71
CA LYS A 11 -2.11 -18.31 0.11
C LYS A 11 -0.85 -18.10 -0.72
N LEU A 12 -0.50 -19.04 -1.60
CA LEU A 12 0.63 -18.89 -2.51
C LEU A 12 0.44 -17.65 -3.41
N CYS A 13 -0.75 -17.45 -3.99
CA CYS A 13 -1.06 -16.27 -4.78
C CYS A 13 -0.92 -14.97 -3.98
N GLN A 14 -1.34 -14.93 -2.71
CA GLN A 14 -1.14 -13.77 -1.84
C GLN A 14 0.34 -13.44 -1.66
N TRP A 15 1.16 -14.45 -1.35
CA TRP A 15 2.61 -14.27 -1.17
C TRP A 15 3.30 -13.82 -2.44
N LEU A 16 2.94 -14.43 -3.58
CA LEU A 16 3.49 -14.04 -4.88
C LEU A 16 3.09 -12.60 -5.24
N LEU A 17 1.86 -12.19 -4.95
CA LEU A 17 1.40 -10.84 -5.25
C LEU A 17 2.19 -9.78 -4.46
N ILE A 18 2.47 -10.03 -3.17
CA ILE A 18 3.31 -9.15 -2.34
C ILE A 18 4.75 -9.10 -2.88
N LEU A 19 5.30 -10.24 -3.29
CA LEU A 19 6.66 -10.29 -3.83
C LEU A 19 6.75 -9.51 -5.16
N VAL A 20 5.76 -9.70 -6.04
CA VAL A 20 5.65 -9.00 -7.32
C VAL A 20 5.43 -7.50 -7.13
N SER A 21 4.72 -7.07 -6.07
CA SER A 21 4.52 -5.64 -5.81
C SER A 21 5.78 -4.95 -5.30
N VAL A 22 6.60 -5.64 -4.52
CA VAL A 22 7.81 -5.05 -3.93
C VAL A 22 9.02 -5.10 -4.86
N LEU A 23 9.15 -6.14 -5.70
CA LEU A 23 10.32 -6.36 -6.55
C LEU A 23 10.66 -5.18 -7.48
N PRO A 24 9.70 -4.47 -8.10
CA PRO A 24 10.00 -3.30 -8.94
C PRO A 24 10.71 -2.17 -8.20
N ILE A 25 10.49 -1.99 -6.90
CA ILE A 25 11.18 -0.95 -6.10
C ILE A 25 12.69 -1.23 -6.09
N PHE A 26 13.07 -2.47 -5.86
CA PHE A 26 14.48 -2.87 -5.85
C PHE A 26 15.08 -2.87 -7.25
N ALA A 27 14.31 -3.25 -8.27
CA ALA A 27 14.75 -3.16 -9.66
C ALA A 27 15.04 -1.70 -10.06
N ILE A 28 14.17 -0.75 -9.69
CA ILE A 28 14.39 0.68 -9.91
C ILE A 28 15.65 1.14 -9.17
N ALA A 29 15.80 0.78 -7.89
CA ALA A 29 16.95 1.19 -7.09
C ALA A 29 18.31 0.64 -7.57
N LEU A 30 18.30 -0.52 -8.25
CA LEU A 30 19.53 -1.14 -8.77
C LEU A 30 19.87 -0.70 -10.19
N TRP A 31 18.87 -0.41 -11.04
CA TRP A 31 19.08 -0.19 -12.48
C TRP A 31 18.90 1.26 -12.92
N LEU A 32 18.11 2.06 -12.20
CA LEU A 32 17.86 3.44 -12.59
C LEU A 32 19.00 4.34 -12.09
N PRO A 33 19.58 5.21 -12.94
CA PRO A 33 20.61 6.12 -12.48
C PRO A 33 20.03 7.13 -11.49
N THR A 34 20.85 7.52 -10.51
CA THR A 34 20.45 8.47 -9.46
C THR A 34 20.09 9.84 -10.02
N GLN A 35 20.74 10.26 -11.10
CA GLN A 35 20.46 11.49 -11.82
C GLN A 35 20.07 11.23 -13.27
N ALA A 36 19.24 12.12 -13.82
CA ALA A 36 18.82 12.06 -15.22
C ALA A 36 19.97 12.47 -16.16
N GLN A 37 20.88 11.54 -16.42
CA GLN A 37 21.98 11.72 -17.36
C GLN A 37 21.74 10.82 -18.59
N GLY A 38 21.47 11.45 -19.73
CA GLY A 38 21.15 10.75 -20.99
C GLY A 38 19.67 10.86 -21.39
N GLN A 39 19.37 10.51 -22.64
CA GLN A 39 18.07 10.78 -23.26
C GLN A 39 16.90 10.02 -22.62
N LEU A 40 17.10 8.74 -22.27
CA LEU A 40 16.05 7.91 -21.64
C LEU A 40 15.72 8.38 -20.21
N PRO A 41 16.70 8.56 -19.28
CA PRO A 41 16.43 9.08 -17.95
C PRO A 41 15.76 10.46 -17.93
N ILE A 42 16.13 11.37 -18.85
CA ILE A 42 15.52 12.70 -18.97
C ILE A 42 14.06 12.59 -19.41
N THR A 43 13.78 11.77 -20.43
CA THR A 43 12.40 11.55 -20.90
C THR A 43 11.54 10.94 -19.79
N LEU A 44 12.09 10.00 -19.02
CA LEU A 44 11.41 9.41 -17.88
C LEU A 44 11.12 10.45 -16.80
N GLU A 45 12.10 11.29 -16.44
CA GLU A 45 11.91 12.38 -15.47
C GLU A 45 10.76 13.31 -15.90
N GLN A 46 10.75 13.73 -17.17
CA GLN A 46 9.71 14.56 -17.74
C GLN A 46 8.35 13.87 -17.70
N PHE A 47 8.28 12.59 -18.06
CA PHE A 47 7.05 11.81 -17.97
C PHE A 47 6.52 11.76 -16.53
N LEU A 48 7.39 11.48 -15.55
CA LEU A 48 7.03 11.44 -14.13
C LEU A 48 6.46 12.78 -13.64
N VAL A 49 7.06 13.89 -14.05
CA VAL A 49 6.66 15.24 -13.64
C VAL A 49 5.40 15.73 -14.36
N GLN A 50 5.25 15.44 -15.65
CA GLN A 50 4.18 16.01 -16.48
C GLN A 50 2.92 15.13 -16.56
N HIS A 51 3.07 13.80 -16.48
CA HIS A 51 1.98 12.85 -16.74
C HIS A 51 1.63 11.99 -15.51
N LEU A 52 2.43 12.05 -14.45
CA LEU A 52 2.21 11.35 -13.20
C LEU A 52 2.14 12.37 -12.04
N LEU A 53 2.50 11.98 -10.82
CA LEU A 53 2.37 12.84 -9.65
C LEU A 53 3.61 13.72 -9.42
N GLY A 54 4.68 13.55 -10.21
CA GLY A 54 5.93 14.26 -10.03
C GLY A 54 6.56 13.97 -8.67
N ARG A 55 6.95 15.01 -7.94
CA ARG A 55 7.59 14.87 -6.62
C ARG A 55 6.53 14.75 -5.53
N VAL A 56 6.25 13.51 -5.14
CA VAL A 56 5.31 13.18 -4.05
C VAL A 56 5.93 12.19 -3.08
N GLY A 57 5.39 12.16 -1.86
CA GLY A 57 5.79 11.26 -0.81
C GLY A 57 7.24 11.46 -0.33
N PRO A 58 7.80 10.42 0.31
CA PRO A 58 9.20 10.35 0.65
C PRO A 58 10.08 10.35 -0.60
N TRP A 59 11.05 11.26 -0.67
CA TRP A 59 12.03 11.29 -1.76
C TRP A 59 13.40 11.75 -1.24
N SER A 60 14.42 11.78 -2.12
CA SER A 60 15.77 12.20 -1.76
C SER A 60 16.41 13.04 -2.85
N SER A 61 16.95 14.21 -2.47
CA SER A 61 17.71 15.05 -3.39
C SER A 61 19.04 14.44 -3.86
N ASN A 62 19.57 13.42 -3.16
CA ASN A 62 20.82 12.75 -3.56
C ASN A 62 20.63 11.80 -4.75
N PHE A 63 19.41 11.29 -4.94
CA PHE A 63 19.02 10.40 -6.04
C PHE A 63 17.60 10.75 -6.51
N PRO A 64 17.43 11.95 -7.10
CA PRO A 64 16.12 12.52 -7.36
C PRO A 64 15.29 11.71 -8.36
N LEU A 65 15.90 11.16 -9.41
CA LEU A 65 15.18 10.41 -10.43
C LEU A 65 14.67 9.07 -9.87
N GLU A 66 15.56 8.33 -9.21
CA GLU A 66 15.26 7.04 -8.58
C GLU A 66 14.16 7.17 -7.54
N SER A 67 14.32 8.09 -6.58
CA SER A 67 13.34 8.27 -5.50
C SER A 67 11.98 8.74 -6.02
N MET A 68 11.96 9.58 -7.04
CA MET A 68 10.72 10.02 -7.70
C MET A 68 10.03 8.87 -8.45
N ALA A 69 10.79 8.05 -9.18
CA ALA A 69 10.25 6.88 -9.88
C ALA A 69 9.62 5.89 -8.89
N ILE A 70 10.31 5.61 -7.78
CA ILE A 70 9.81 4.74 -6.71
C ILE A 70 8.54 5.31 -6.08
N ALA A 71 8.51 6.61 -5.75
CA ALA A 71 7.33 7.22 -5.12
C ALA A 71 6.09 7.16 -6.04
N ASN A 72 6.25 7.47 -7.32
CA ASN A 72 5.16 7.36 -8.31
C ASN A 72 4.72 5.91 -8.51
N TYR A 73 5.66 4.97 -8.55
CA TYR A 73 5.34 3.55 -8.59
C TYR A 73 4.47 3.16 -7.39
N ILE A 74 4.85 3.54 -6.17
CA ILE A 74 4.09 3.22 -4.95
C ILE A 74 2.67 3.79 -5.02
N ALA A 75 2.52 5.04 -5.45
CA ALA A 75 1.23 5.70 -5.55
C ALA A 75 0.26 4.98 -6.52
N VAL A 76 0.77 4.36 -7.58
CA VAL A 76 -0.06 3.60 -8.53
C VAL A 76 -0.21 2.14 -8.11
N ALA A 77 0.87 1.51 -7.65
CA ALA A 77 0.94 0.10 -7.33
C ALA A 77 0.12 -0.25 -6.09
N ALA A 78 0.22 0.54 -5.01
CA ALA A 78 -0.46 0.27 -3.75
C ALA A 78 -1.99 0.02 -3.92
N PRO A 79 -2.77 0.89 -4.59
CA PRO A 79 -4.19 0.63 -4.79
C PRO A 79 -4.47 -0.56 -5.71
N LEU A 80 -3.66 -0.79 -6.75
CA LEU A 80 -3.84 -1.92 -7.67
C LEU A 80 -3.60 -3.26 -6.98
N PHE A 81 -2.49 -3.39 -6.24
CA PHE A 81 -2.18 -4.61 -5.52
C PHE A 81 -3.12 -4.84 -4.33
N ALA A 82 -3.54 -3.78 -3.62
CA ALA A 82 -4.58 -3.88 -2.61
C ALA A 82 -5.90 -4.43 -3.20
N ALA A 83 -6.33 -3.94 -4.36
CA ALA A 83 -7.51 -4.47 -5.05
C ALA A 83 -7.35 -5.95 -5.43
N GLY A 84 -6.17 -6.35 -5.92
CA GLY A 84 -5.83 -7.75 -6.18
C GLY A 84 -5.92 -8.62 -4.92
N LEU A 85 -5.36 -8.16 -3.79
CA LEU A 85 -5.45 -8.85 -2.50
C LEU A 85 -6.90 -8.99 -2.04
N VAL A 86 -7.72 -7.95 -2.21
CA VAL A 86 -9.17 -8.00 -1.91
C VAL A 86 -9.86 -9.08 -2.73
N VAL A 87 -9.59 -9.17 -4.04
CA VAL A 87 -10.19 -10.20 -4.91
C VAL A 87 -9.81 -11.60 -4.43
N ILE A 88 -8.55 -11.83 -4.07
CA ILE A 88 -8.08 -13.12 -3.56
C ILE A 88 -8.74 -13.44 -2.21
N LEU A 89 -8.84 -12.45 -1.31
CA LEU A 89 -9.42 -12.64 0.02
C LEU A 89 -10.93 -12.89 0.00
N ARG A 90 -11.64 -12.42 -1.03
CA ARG A 90 -13.06 -12.74 -1.26
C ARG A 90 -13.29 -14.20 -1.67
N GLN A 91 -12.26 -14.93 -2.10
CA GLN A 91 -12.42 -16.31 -2.54
C GLN A 91 -12.74 -17.25 -1.35
N PRO A 92 -13.65 -18.22 -1.54
CA PRO A 92 -13.93 -19.23 -0.51
C PRO A 92 -12.65 -19.98 -0.11
N GLY A 93 -12.37 -20.05 1.21
CA GLY A 93 -11.19 -20.74 1.73
C GLY A 93 -9.95 -19.87 1.95
N SER A 94 -10.05 -18.55 1.73
CA SER A 94 -8.99 -17.58 2.02
C SER A 94 -8.62 -17.44 3.51
N GLY A 95 -9.47 -17.96 4.41
CA GLY A 95 -9.21 -18.00 5.85
C GLY A 95 -9.49 -16.69 6.59
N LEU A 96 -10.27 -15.77 6.01
CA LEU A 96 -10.72 -14.57 6.70
C LEU A 96 -11.48 -14.93 7.99
N PRO A 97 -11.17 -14.27 9.12
CA PRO A 97 -11.95 -14.47 10.34
C PRO A 97 -13.41 -14.09 10.07
N ALA A 98 -14.32 -15.01 10.40
CA ALA A 98 -15.73 -14.88 10.06
C ALA A 98 -16.44 -13.71 10.75
N ARG A 99 -15.84 -13.14 11.82
CA ARG A 99 -16.43 -12.10 12.66
C ARG A 99 -15.36 -11.17 13.22
N LEU A 100 -15.68 -9.89 13.28
CA LEU A 100 -15.01 -8.96 14.18
C LEU A 100 -15.33 -9.35 15.63
N PRO A 101 -14.42 -9.08 16.59
CA PRO A 101 -14.73 -9.18 18.00
C PRO A 101 -15.90 -8.26 18.33
N VAL A 102 -16.84 -8.72 19.15
CA VAL A 102 -18.00 -7.92 19.59
C VAL A 102 -17.47 -6.80 20.49
N LEU A 103 -17.52 -5.58 19.98
CA LEU A 103 -17.13 -4.38 20.71
C LEU A 103 -18.39 -3.52 20.98
N PRO A 104 -18.40 -2.73 22.07
CA PRO A 104 -19.45 -1.73 22.24
C PRO A 104 -19.37 -0.65 21.15
N TRP A 105 -20.52 -0.08 20.77
CA TRP A 105 -20.65 0.81 19.60
C TRP A 105 -19.67 1.99 19.60
N HIS A 106 -19.38 2.58 20.77
CA HIS A 106 -18.45 3.70 20.89
C HIS A 106 -17.01 3.32 20.51
N ARG A 107 -16.59 2.06 20.76
CA ARG A 107 -15.27 1.56 20.34
C ARG A 107 -15.20 1.34 18.84
N TYR A 108 -16.30 0.92 18.21
CA TYR A 108 -16.36 0.87 16.75
C TYR A 108 -16.30 2.27 16.14
N LEU A 109 -17.02 3.24 16.70
CA LEU A 109 -16.96 4.63 16.24
C LEU A 109 -15.53 5.18 16.33
N LEU A 110 -14.86 5.00 17.48
CA LEU A 110 -13.46 5.39 17.66
C LEU A 110 -12.53 4.67 16.69
N LEU A 111 -12.72 3.37 16.46
CA LEU A 111 -11.95 2.60 15.48
C LEU A 111 -12.12 3.19 14.07
N TYR A 112 -13.36 3.45 13.64
CA TYR A 112 -13.63 4.00 12.32
C TYR A 112 -13.08 5.41 12.13
N LEU A 113 -13.23 6.29 13.13
CA LEU A 113 -12.68 7.65 13.09
C LEU A 113 -11.15 7.64 13.08
N GLY A 114 -10.52 6.84 13.95
CA GLY A 114 -9.07 6.70 13.98
C GLY A 114 -8.51 6.10 12.69
N TRP A 115 -9.22 5.12 12.12
CA TRP A 115 -8.83 4.51 10.86
C TRP A 115 -8.99 5.47 9.68
N ALA A 116 -10.08 6.24 9.63
CA ALA A 116 -10.28 7.28 8.62
C ALA A 116 -9.19 8.35 8.70
N ALA A 117 -8.85 8.83 9.91
CA ALA A 117 -7.77 9.77 10.13
C ALA A 117 -6.42 9.22 9.65
N LEU A 118 -6.13 7.95 9.93
CA LEU A 118 -4.90 7.27 9.47
C LEU A 118 -4.83 7.18 7.93
N ILE A 119 -5.93 6.81 7.28
CA ILE A 119 -6.02 6.79 5.81
C ILE A 119 -5.80 8.20 5.25
N SER A 120 -6.51 9.20 5.77
CA SER A 120 -6.38 10.59 5.32
C SER A 120 -4.94 11.09 5.48
N PHE A 121 -4.29 10.80 6.61
CA PHE A 121 -2.89 11.13 6.83
C PHE A 121 -1.98 10.44 5.82
N MET A 122 -2.14 9.14 5.60
CA MET A 122 -1.30 8.39 4.66
C MET A 122 -1.50 8.83 3.21
N VAL A 123 -2.74 9.08 2.79
CA VAL A 123 -3.04 9.62 1.46
C VAL A 123 -2.45 11.03 1.31
N HIS A 124 -2.64 11.90 2.30
CA HIS A 124 -2.04 13.23 2.28
C HIS A 124 -0.51 13.17 2.16
N TYR A 125 0.11 12.34 2.99
CA TYR A 125 1.56 12.18 3.01
C TYR A 125 2.13 11.66 1.67
N ASN A 126 1.52 10.64 1.07
CA ASN A 126 2.06 10.00 -0.14
C ASN A 126 1.68 10.69 -1.46
N TYR A 127 0.58 11.44 -1.50
CA TYR A 127 0.06 12.00 -2.76
C TYR A 127 0.11 13.52 -2.83
N PHE A 128 0.12 14.21 -1.68
CA PHE A 128 -0.03 15.67 -1.64
C PHE A 128 1.14 16.40 -0.98
N THR A 129 2.06 15.66 -0.35
CA THR A 129 3.27 16.24 0.23
C THR A 129 4.52 15.65 -0.40
N SER A 130 5.63 16.37 -0.32
CA SER A 130 6.96 15.86 -0.64
C SER A 130 7.89 16.08 0.55
N VAL A 131 8.55 15.02 0.99
CA VAL A 131 9.49 15.08 2.12
C VAL A 131 10.86 14.62 1.66
N ASP A 132 11.81 15.55 1.58
CA ASP A 132 13.19 15.25 1.21
C ASP A 132 13.96 14.71 2.41
N PHE A 133 14.37 13.44 2.32
CA PHE A 133 15.15 12.77 3.35
C PHE A 133 16.62 13.21 3.37
N ALA A 134 17.19 13.70 2.27
CA ALA A 134 18.59 14.14 2.25
C ALA A 134 18.81 15.41 3.09
N HIS A 135 17.84 16.32 3.08
CA HIS A 135 17.86 17.58 3.84
C HIS A 135 17.29 17.48 5.25
N HIS A 136 16.78 16.31 5.65
CA HIS A 136 16.16 16.15 6.95
C HIS A 136 17.19 16.15 8.09
N ARG A 137 16.97 16.92 9.15
CA ARG A 137 17.91 17.00 10.31
C ARG A 137 17.84 15.81 11.27
N GLY A 138 16.98 14.82 11.01
CA GLY A 138 16.64 13.74 11.94
C GLY A 138 17.10 12.33 11.53
N LYS A 139 16.59 11.32 12.24
CA LYS A 139 16.90 9.90 12.04
C LYS A 139 16.63 9.39 10.61
N PHE A 140 15.70 10.03 9.89
CA PHE A 140 15.36 9.66 8.52
C PHE A 140 16.41 10.06 7.47
N ARG A 141 17.40 10.87 7.84
CA ARG A 141 18.48 11.29 6.95
C ARG A 141 19.29 10.12 6.39
N GLY A 142 19.43 9.04 7.18
CA GLY A 142 20.12 7.83 6.75
C GLY A 142 19.50 7.19 5.50
N PHE A 143 18.17 7.21 5.39
CA PHE A 143 17.46 6.72 4.21
C PHE A 143 17.68 7.63 2.99
N GLY A 144 17.93 8.92 3.18
CA GLY A 144 18.22 9.87 2.10
C GLY A 144 19.66 9.79 1.54
N PHE A 145 20.57 9.07 2.20
CA PHE A 145 21.97 8.96 1.75
C PHE A 145 22.28 7.68 0.98
N ASN A 146 21.53 6.61 1.21
CA ASN A 146 21.79 5.32 0.62
C ASN A 146 20.55 4.83 -0.17
N PRO A 147 20.66 4.67 -1.49
CA PRO A 147 19.58 4.17 -2.36
C PRO A 147 18.97 2.84 -1.89
N VAL A 148 19.80 1.91 -1.40
CA VAL A 148 19.33 0.60 -0.93
C VAL A 148 18.50 0.72 0.34
N LEU A 149 18.93 1.57 1.29
CA LEU A 149 18.15 1.83 2.49
C LEU A 149 16.83 2.53 2.16
N PHE A 150 16.86 3.48 1.21
CA PHE A 150 15.66 4.11 0.70
C PHE A 150 14.70 3.10 0.09
N ALA A 151 15.19 2.19 -0.75
CA ALA A 151 14.37 1.12 -1.35
C ALA A 151 13.71 0.22 -0.29
N CYS A 152 14.45 -0.16 0.75
CA CYS A 152 13.88 -0.92 1.88
C CYS A 152 12.77 -0.16 2.60
N PHE A 153 12.98 1.14 2.86
CA PHE A 153 11.96 2.00 3.45
C PHE A 153 10.74 2.13 2.53
N ALA A 154 10.96 2.40 1.25
CA ALA A 154 9.91 2.55 0.26
C ALA A 154 9.09 1.26 0.07
N ALA A 155 9.74 0.09 0.09
CA ALA A 155 9.08 -1.21 0.10
C ALA A 155 8.20 -1.40 1.34
N SER A 156 8.68 -1.01 2.53
CA SER A 156 7.87 -1.04 3.75
C SER A 156 6.65 -0.11 3.66
N MET A 157 6.82 1.04 2.99
CA MET A 157 5.76 2.01 2.78
C MET A 157 4.69 1.50 1.81
N LEU A 158 5.10 0.86 0.71
CA LEU A 158 4.20 0.19 -0.21
C LEU A 158 3.36 -0.86 0.51
N MET A 159 4.00 -1.77 1.25
CA MET A 159 3.30 -2.79 2.01
C MET A 159 2.33 -2.16 3.01
N ALA A 160 2.76 -1.13 3.75
CA ALA A 160 1.89 -0.44 4.69
C ALA A 160 0.64 0.13 4.01
N LEU A 161 0.77 0.74 2.83
CA LEU A 161 -0.37 1.25 2.05
C LEU A 161 -1.27 0.14 1.52
N GLU A 162 -0.70 -0.95 1.00
CA GLU A 162 -1.44 -2.11 0.53
C GLU A 162 -2.30 -2.71 1.64
N TYR A 163 -1.70 -2.95 2.82
CA TYR A 163 -2.40 -3.49 3.98
C TYR A 163 -3.41 -2.50 4.56
N LEU A 164 -3.09 -1.19 4.56
CA LEU A 164 -4.02 -0.15 5.00
C LEU A 164 -5.29 -0.17 4.14
N LEU A 165 -5.16 -0.21 2.82
CA LEU A 165 -6.30 -0.27 1.89
C LEU A 165 -7.06 -1.59 2.03
N LEU A 166 -6.35 -2.71 2.19
CA LEU A 166 -6.96 -4.00 2.40
C LEU A 166 -7.80 -4.05 3.69
N LEU A 167 -7.23 -3.59 4.80
CA LEU A 167 -7.92 -3.52 6.09
C LEU A 167 -9.11 -2.54 6.03
N SER A 168 -8.98 -1.46 5.25
CA SER A 168 -10.11 -0.54 4.99
C SER A 168 -11.27 -1.25 4.31
N TYR A 169 -10.99 -2.07 3.28
CA TYR A 169 -12.01 -2.92 2.67
C TYR A 169 -12.66 -3.86 3.70
N LEU A 170 -11.87 -4.49 4.56
CA LEU A 170 -12.42 -5.41 5.57
C LEU A 170 -13.34 -4.68 6.55
N LEU A 171 -12.87 -3.56 7.11
CA LEU A 171 -13.57 -2.78 8.15
C LEU A 171 -14.84 -2.09 7.63
N PHE A 172 -14.80 -1.49 6.45
CA PHE A 172 -15.89 -0.67 5.93
C PHE A 172 -16.84 -1.41 4.98
N ILE A 173 -16.37 -2.50 4.34
CA ILE A 173 -17.17 -3.20 3.32
C ILE A 173 -17.46 -4.63 3.77
N HIS A 174 -16.44 -5.45 4.00
CA HIS A 174 -16.65 -6.89 4.23
C HIS A 174 -17.49 -7.17 5.48
N TYR A 175 -17.10 -6.64 6.64
CA TYR A 175 -17.82 -6.90 7.89
C TYR A 175 -19.22 -6.25 7.93
N PRO A 176 -19.40 -4.98 7.53
CA PRO A 176 -20.73 -4.36 7.52
C PRO A 176 -21.71 -5.06 6.59
N VAL A 177 -21.29 -5.43 5.37
CA VAL A 177 -22.14 -6.18 4.42
C VAL A 177 -22.47 -7.57 4.98
N GLY A 178 -21.49 -8.26 5.56
CA GLY A 178 -21.73 -9.55 6.21
C GLY A 178 -22.71 -9.47 7.38
N TRP A 179 -22.72 -8.36 8.13
CA TRP A 179 -23.70 -8.11 9.19
C TRP A 179 -25.10 -7.83 8.62
N LEU A 180 -25.22 -6.94 7.63
CA LEU A 180 -26.49 -6.61 6.98
C LEU A 180 -27.19 -7.85 6.40
N LEU A 181 -26.45 -8.67 5.63
CA LEU A 181 -27.01 -9.89 5.02
C LEU A 181 -27.55 -10.88 6.05
N ARG A 182 -26.98 -10.91 7.26
CA ARG A 182 -27.44 -11.78 8.35
C ARG A 182 -28.70 -11.25 9.04
N CYS A 183 -28.78 -9.94 9.27
CA CYS A 183 -29.96 -9.34 9.88
C CYS A 183 -31.17 -9.32 8.93
N VAL A 184 -30.95 -9.26 7.61
CA VAL A 184 -32.02 -9.42 6.61
C VAL A 184 -32.51 -10.88 6.53
N GLY A 185 -31.64 -11.86 6.78
CA GLY A 185 -31.96 -13.29 6.69
C GLY A 185 -32.64 -13.92 7.92
N ARG A 186 -32.64 -13.25 9.09
CA ARG A 186 -33.30 -13.71 10.33
C ARG A 186 -33.73 -12.51 11.18
N SER A 187 -34.97 -12.51 11.67
CA SER A 187 -35.42 -11.61 12.75
C SER A 187 -36.23 -12.40 13.79
N PRO A 188 -36.24 -12.03 15.09
CA PRO A 188 -35.59 -10.87 15.73
C PRO A 188 -34.45 -11.25 16.69
N GLY A 189 -33.46 -10.35 16.82
CA GLY A 189 -32.28 -10.51 17.70
C GLY A 189 -30.97 -9.91 17.13
N CYS A 190 -30.97 -9.50 15.85
CA CYS A 190 -30.56 -8.14 15.56
C CYS A 190 -31.71 -7.22 16.00
#